data_AF-A0A1I1ANS6-F1
#
_entry.id   AF-A0A1I1ANS6-F1
#
_cell.length_a   1.000
_cell.length_b   1.000
_cell.length_c   1.000
_cell.angle_alpha   90.00
_cell.angle_beta   90.00
_cell.angle_gamma   90.00
#
_symmetry.space_group_name_H-M   'P 1'
#
loop_
_entity.id
_entity.type
_entity.pdbx_description
1 polymer ?
#
loop_
_entity_poly.entity_id
_entity_poly.type
_entity_poly.pdbx_seq_one_letter_code
_entity_poly.pdbx_strand_id
1 'polypeptide(L)' 'MSPRTKPRWETASQRRHIIREHRVVDGVGWVLTGCGSLAEQSRYDLRMVDPPTCPVCRMLHPST' A
#
# COMPACT_ATOMS: atom_id res chain seq x y z
N MET A 1 13.67 11.74 -13.43
CA MET A 1 13.46 11.54 -11.98
C MET A 1 11.98 11.69 -11.70
N SER A 2 11.25 10.59 -11.44
CA SER A 2 9.85 10.69 -11.02
C SER A 2 9.79 11.43 -9.68
N PRO A 3 8.84 12.37 -9.50
CA PRO A 3 8.70 13.09 -8.24
C PRO A 3 8.52 12.06 -7.12
N ARG A 4 9.29 12.17 -6.05
CA ARG A 4 9.13 11.34 -4.85
C ARG A 4 7.75 11.64 -4.27
N THR A 5 6.74 10.89 -4.72
CA THR A 5 5.39 10.93 -4.16
C THR A 5 5.56 10.68 -2.66
N LYS A 6 5.06 11.60 -1.83
CA LYS A 6 5.06 11.41 -0.37
C LYS A 6 4.48 10.03 -0.07
N PRO A 7 5.03 9.27 0.89
CA PRO A 7 4.47 8.00 1.28
C PRO A 7 2.99 8.19 1.64
N ARG A 8 2.09 7.51 0.91
CA ARG A 8 0.64 7.56 1.14
C ARG A 8 0.21 6.25 1.76
N TRP A 9 -0.63 6.37 2.80
CA TRP A 9 -1.34 5.21 3.35
C TRP A 9 -2.48 4.85 2.39
N GLU A 10 -2.45 3.62 1.88
CA GLU A 10 -3.52 3.07 1.04
C GLU A 10 -3.88 1.66 1.52
N THR A 11 -5.08 1.20 1.20
CA THR A 11 -5.52 -0.16 1.53
C THR A 11 -5.00 -1.15 0.50
N ALA A 12 -4.33 -2.19 0.97
CA ALA A 12 -3.92 -3.34 0.16
C ALA A 12 -3.87 -4.57 1.06
N SER A 13 -4.27 -5.74 0.55
CA SER A 13 -4.29 -6.98 1.34
C SER A 13 -5.02 -6.79 2.69
N GLN A 14 -6.17 -6.11 2.63
CA GLN A 14 -7.10 -5.87 3.72
C GLN A 14 -6.53 -5.05 4.91
N ARG A 15 -5.43 -4.32 4.69
CA ARG A 15 -4.79 -3.47 5.70
C ARG A 15 -4.37 -2.13 5.09
N ARG A 16 -4.21 -1.11 5.92
CA ARG A 16 -3.57 0.15 5.50
C ARG A 16 -2.05 -0.01 5.49
N HIS A 17 -1.43 0.23 4.35
CA HIS A 17 0.02 0.19 4.14
C HIS A 17 0.53 1.53 3.61
N ILE A 18 1.76 1.90 3.94
CA ILE A 18 2.49 2.88 3.15
C ILE A 18 2.76 2.27 1.78
N ILE A 19 2.46 2.98 0.69
CA ILE A 19 2.78 2.53 -0.66
C ILE A 19 4.07 3.19 -1.14
N ARG A 20 5.01 2.36 -1.61
CA ARG A 20 6.26 2.79 -2.23
C ARG A 20 6.12 2.95 -3.73
N GLU A 21 5.43 2.01 -4.37
CA GLU A 21 5.33 1.93 -5.81
C GLU A 21 4.00 1.26 -6.20
N HIS A 22 3.40 1.78 -7.27
CA HIS A 22 2.30 1.13 -7.99
C HIS A 22 2.85 0.52 -9.27
N ARG A 23 2.45 -0.71 -9.58
CA ARG A 23 2.85 -1.45 -10.78
C ARG A 23 1.61 -1.99 -11.48
N VAL A 24 1.69 -2.14 -12.80
CA VAL A 24 0.68 -2.86 -13.59
C VAL A 24 1.41 -3.96 -14.35
N VAL A 25 1.00 -5.20 -14.14
CA VAL A 25 1.56 -6.39 -14.80
C VAL A 25 0.40 -7.14 -15.42
N ASP A 26 0.42 -7.31 -16.75
CA ASP A 26 -0.63 -8.00 -17.51
C ASP A 26 -2.05 -7.47 -17.23
N GLY A 27 -2.18 -6.15 -17.04
CA GLY A 27 -3.45 -5.49 -16.74
C GLY A 27 -3.90 -5.59 -15.27
N VAL A 28 -3.13 -6.28 -14.41
CA VAL A 28 -3.39 -6.39 -12.97
C VAL A 28 -2.58 -5.34 -12.21
N GLY A 29 -3.25 -4.59 -11.32
CA GLY A 29 -2.61 -3.62 -10.45
C GLY A 29 -1.94 -4.28 -9.24
N TRP A 30 -0.70 -3.88 -8.97
CA TRP A 30 0.09 -4.34 -7.83
C TRP A 30 0.66 -3.14 -7.08
N VAL A 31 0.84 -3.29 -5.77
CA VAL A 31 1.50 -2.28 -4.94
C VAL A 31 2.65 -2.88 -4.16
N LEU A 32 3.81 -2.21 -4.22
CA LEU A 32 4.92 -2.49 -3.32
C LEU A 32 4.73 -1.64 -2.06
N THR A 33 4.54 -2.32 -0.94
CA THR A 33 4.31 -1.67 0.36
C THR A 33 5.61 -1.25 1.04
N GLY A 34 5.51 -0.33 2.00
CA GLY A 34 6.63 0.15 2.81
C GLY A 34 7.27 -0.93 3.67
N CYS A 35 6.51 -1.97 4.04
CA CYS A 35 7.02 -3.15 4.73
C CYS A 35 7.64 -4.20 3.79
N GLY A 36 7.72 -3.93 2.47
CA GLY A 36 8.37 -4.80 1.49
C GLY A 36 7.47 -5.87 0.87
N SER A 37 6.21 -5.97 1.28
CA SER A 37 5.24 -6.88 0.67
C SER A 37 4.78 -6.35 -0.68
N LEU A 38 4.71 -7.24 -1.68
CA LEU A 38 4.03 -7.00 -2.95
C LEU A 38 2.61 -7.55 -2.84
N ALA A 39 1.60 -6.69 -3.03
CA ALA A 39 0.20 -7.08 -2.92
C ALA A 39 -0.56 -6.71 -4.19
N GLU A 40 -1.49 -7.57 -4.61
CA GLU A 40 -2.44 -7.23 -5.67
C GLU A 40 -3.40 -6.16 -5.15
N GLN A 41 -3.67 -5.15 -5.97
CA GLN A 41 -4.62 -4.10 -5.64
C GLN A 41 -6.02 -4.53 -6.05
N SER A 42 -6.72 -5.19 -5.14
CA SER A 42 -8.06 -5.73 -5.43
C SER A 42 -9.16 -4.66 -5.29
N ARG A 43 -10.27 -4.82 -6.02
CA ARG A 43 -11.48 -4.01 -5.80
C ARG A 43 -12.09 -4.17 -4.41
N TYR A 44 -11.78 -5.27 -3.72
CA TYR A 44 -12.22 -5.51 -2.36
C TYR A 44 -11.53 -4.55 -1.39
N ASP A 45 -10.21 -4.42 -1.51
CA ASP A 45 -9.40 -3.51 -0.69
C ASP A 45 -9.85 -2.06 -0.83
N LEU A 46 -10.21 -1.63 -2.05
CA LEU A 46 -10.69 -0.27 -2.34
C LEU A 46 -12.04 0.06 -1.70
N ARG A 47 -12.82 -0.96 -1.29
CA ARG A 47 -14.16 -0.80 -0.71
C ARG A 47 -14.19 -0.93 0.82
N MET A 48 -13.06 -1.24 1.45
CA MET A 48 -13.00 -1.34 2.91
C MET A 48 -13.12 0.04 3.56
N VAL A 49 -14.09 0.16 4.46
CA VAL A 49 -14.39 1.42 5.17
C VAL A 49 -13.34 1.74 6.23
N ASP A 50 -12.93 0.75 7.03
CA ASP A 50 -11.92 0.93 8.08
C ASP A 50 -10.97 -0.28 8.16
N PRO A 51 -9.97 -0.37 7.27
CA PRO A 51 -8.99 -1.43 7.33
C PRO A 51 -7.98 -1.19 8.46
N PRO A 52 -7.60 -2.24 9.22
CA PRO A 52 -6.58 -2.12 10.25
C PRO A 52 -5.24 -1.70 9.64
N THR A 53 -4.46 -0.92 10.38
CA THR A 53 -3.11 -0.52 9.94
C THR A 53 -2.16 -1.70 9.97
N CYS A 54 -1.31 -1.83 8.95
CA CYS A 54 -0.22 -2.79 8.96
C CYS A 54 0.76 -2.47 10.12
N PRO A 55 0.97 -3.39 11.08
CA PRO A 55 1.81 -3.13 12.25
C PRO A 55 3.27 -2.90 11.86
N VAL A 56 3.76 -3.58 10.82
CA VAL A 56 5.13 -3.41 10.33
C VAL A 56 5.30 -2.04 9.68
N CYS A 57 4.37 -1.60 8.83
CA CYS A 57 4.40 -0.24 8.29
C CYS A 57 4.32 0.81 9.40
N ARG A 58 3.47 0.61 10.42
CA ARG A 58 3.36 1.53 11.58
C ARG A 58 4.69 1.61 12.35
N MET A 59 5.35 0.47 12.57
CA MET A 59 6.64 0.40 13.27
C MET A 59 7.76 1.07 12.47
N LEU A 60 7.80 0.87 11.14
CA LEU A 60 8.83 1.44 10.28
C LEU A 60 8.59 2.93 9.96
N HIS A 61 7.35 3.38 10.05
CA HIS A 61 6.91 4.75 9.72
C HIS A 61 6.05 5.35 10.84
N PRO A 62 6.59 5.53 12.05
CA PRO A 62 5.81 5.95 13.23
C PRO A 62 5.28 7.40 13.12
N SER A 63 5.92 8.23 12.30
CA SER A 63 5.63 9.66 12.15
C SER A 63 4.80 10.00 10.90
N THR A 64 4.33 8.98 10.16
CA THR A 64 3.59 9.15 8.89
C THR A 64 2.10 8.90 9.05
#